data_AF-T1CP58-F1
#
_entry.id   AF-T1CP58-F1
#
_cell.length_a   1.000
_cell.length_b   1.000
_cell.length_c   1.000
_cell.angle_alpha   90.00
_cell.angle_beta   90.00
_cell.angle_gamma   90.00
#
_symmetry.space_group_name_H-M   'P 1'
#
loop_
_entity.id
_entity.type
_entity.pdbx_description
1 polymer ?
#
loop_
_entity_poly.entity_id
_entity_poly.type
_entity_poly.pdbx_seq_one_letter_code
_entity_poly.pdbx_strand_id
1 'polypeptide(L)'
;MSPIERHVGDLLDVKTGIIVHGCNARGTMGAGVAKAVKARYPGAYHLYRGMHKGPGLTVGHIIPYEVPTLVARTELLIVNAITQENYGTDKRQVDYEGLYRCFS
;
A
#
# COMPACT_ATOMS: atom_id res chain seq x y z
N MET A 1 -18.54 15.35 -3.11
CA MET A 1 -17.89 14.02 -3.14
C MET A 1 -18.20 13.39 -4.47
N SER A 2 -17.19 12.92 -5.21
CA SER A 2 -17.43 12.08 -6.38
C SER A 2 -17.96 10.72 -5.92
N PRO A 3 -18.81 10.04 -6.73
CA PRO A 3 -19.31 8.71 -6.38
C PRO A 3 -18.17 7.68 -6.34
N ILE A 4 -18.35 6.62 -5.55
CA ILE A 4 -17.46 5.44 -5.59
C ILE A 4 -17.91 4.54 -6.74
N GLU A 5 -17.02 4.35 -7.71
CA GLU A 5 -17.20 3.40 -8.79
C GLU A 5 -16.60 2.04 -8.42
N ARG A 6 -17.24 0.96 -8.86
CA ARG A 6 -16.80 -0.41 -8.59
C ARG A 6 -16.44 -1.08 -9.91
N HIS A 7 -15.27 -1.69 -9.95
CA HIS A 7 -14.78 -2.43 -11.10
C HIS A 7 -14.50 -3.88 -10.71
N VAL A 8 -14.72 -4.82 -11.62
CA VAL A 8 -14.41 -6.25 -11.43
C VAL A 8 -13.14 -6.57 -12.22
N GLY A 9 -12.11 -7.09 -11.55
CA GLY A 9 -10.82 -7.41 -12.16
C GLY A 9 -9.71 -7.51 -11.12
N ASP A 10 -8.47 -7.63 -11.58
CA ASP A 10 -7.28 -7.50 -10.72
C ASP A 10 -6.93 -6.01 -10.55
N LEU A 11 -6.88 -5.56 -9.30
CA LEU A 11 -6.43 -4.21 -8.94
C LEU A 11 -5.08 -3.85 -9.56
N LEU A 12 -4.16 -4.82 -9.64
CA LEU A 12 -2.80 -4.59 -10.13
C LEU A 12 -2.69 -4.54 -11.67
N ASP A 13 -3.79 -4.75 -12.39
CA ASP A 13 -3.81 -4.57 -13.84
C ASP A 13 -3.97 -3.10 -14.28
N VAL A 14 -4.35 -2.22 -13.35
CA VAL A 14 -4.34 -0.77 -13.56
C VAL A 14 -2.95 -0.29 -13.96
N LYS A 15 -2.87 0.52 -15.04
CA LYS A 15 -1.61 1.03 -15.61
C LYS A 15 -1.34 2.49 -15.30
N THR A 16 -2.36 3.24 -14.90
CA THR A 16 -2.26 4.67 -14.61
C THR A 16 -3.07 5.02 -13.35
N GLY A 17 -2.67 6.07 -12.63
CA GLY A 17 -3.31 6.54 -11.41
C GLY A 17 -2.59 6.08 -10.13
N ILE A 18 -3.36 5.88 -9.06
CA ILE A 18 -2.84 5.58 -7.73
C ILE A 18 -3.52 4.31 -7.21
N ILE A 19 -2.72 3.29 -6.91
CA ILE A 19 -3.18 2.09 -6.20
C ILE A 19 -2.81 2.25 -4.73
N VAL A 20 -3.82 2.36 -3.86
CA VAL A 20 -3.62 2.38 -2.40
C VAL A 20 -3.98 1.01 -1.84
N HIS A 21 -3.11 0.43 -1.01
CA HIS A 21 -3.40 -0.82 -0.31
C HIS A 21 -2.96 -0.79 1.16
N GLY A 22 -3.67 -1.52 2.00
CA GLY A 22 -3.41 -1.59 3.44
C GLY A 22 -2.20 -2.46 3.78
N CYS A 23 -1.33 -1.93 4.63
CA CYS A 23 -0.09 -2.54 5.12
C CYS A 23 -0.02 -2.50 6.65
N ASN A 24 0.69 -3.47 7.24
CA ASN A 24 1.00 -3.45 8.67
C ASN A 24 2.26 -2.67 9.01
N ALA A 25 2.41 -2.28 10.29
CA ALA A 25 3.62 -1.65 10.81
C ALA A 25 4.76 -2.64 11.15
N ARG A 26 4.57 -3.95 10.93
CA ARG A 26 5.57 -5.01 11.21
C ARG A 26 6.44 -5.37 10.00
N GLY A 27 6.40 -4.57 8.94
CA GLY A 27 7.24 -4.79 7.78
C GLY A 27 6.93 -6.11 7.05
N THR A 28 5.72 -6.67 7.13
CA THR A 28 5.42 -7.98 6.54
C THR A 28 4.40 -7.89 5.43
N MET A 29 4.66 -8.52 4.28
CA MET A 29 3.71 -8.64 3.16
C MET A 29 3.60 -10.11 2.74
N GLY A 30 2.82 -10.89 3.50
CA GLY A 30 2.76 -12.35 3.38
C GLY A 30 1.47 -12.92 2.75
N ALA A 31 0.41 -12.13 2.64
CA ALA A 31 -0.89 -12.57 2.12
C ALA A 31 -1.61 -11.44 1.36
N GLY A 32 -2.70 -11.80 0.67
CA GLY A 32 -3.62 -10.87 0.01
C GLY A 32 -2.95 -9.92 -0.99
N VAL A 33 -3.52 -8.72 -1.13
CA VAL A 33 -3.04 -7.67 -2.04
C VAL A 33 -1.59 -7.28 -1.72
N ALA A 34 -1.20 -7.18 -0.44
CA ALA A 34 0.16 -6.82 -0.07
C ALA A 34 1.20 -7.84 -0.59
N LYS A 35 0.89 -9.15 -0.56
CA LYS A 35 1.76 -10.18 -1.18
C LYS A 35 1.87 -9.99 -2.70
N ALA A 36 0.75 -9.70 -3.36
CA ALA A 36 0.73 -9.48 -4.81
C ALA A 36 1.53 -8.21 -5.19
N VAL A 37 1.39 -7.12 -4.43
CA VAL A 37 2.19 -5.90 -4.58
C VAL A 37 3.68 -6.19 -4.40
N LYS A 38 4.08 -6.91 -3.34
CA LYS A 38 5.48 -7.32 -3.13
C LYS A 38 6.05 -8.11 -4.32
N ALA A 39 5.25 -8.98 -4.93
CA ALA A 39 5.69 -9.79 -6.07
C ALA A 39 5.79 -8.97 -7.37
N ARG A 40 4.78 -8.14 -7.68
CA ARG A 40 4.70 -7.38 -8.94
C ARG A 40 5.50 -6.08 -8.93
N TYR A 41 5.61 -5.45 -7.76
CA TYR A 41 6.29 -4.16 -7.53
C TYR A 41 7.26 -4.27 -6.35
N PRO A 42 8.37 -5.03 -6.47
CA PRO A 42 9.30 -5.24 -5.37
C PRO A 42 9.89 -3.94 -4.81
N GLY A 43 10.05 -2.90 -5.64
CA GLY A 43 10.47 -1.56 -5.20
C GLY A 43 9.57 -0.93 -4.14
N ALA A 44 8.24 -1.07 -4.28
CA ALA A 44 7.28 -0.59 -3.28
C ALA A 44 7.48 -1.30 -1.94
N TYR A 45 7.72 -2.62 -1.96
CA TYR A 45 8.02 -3.39 -0.77
C TYR A 45 9.38 -3.02 -0.17
N HIS A 46 10.39 -2.73 -0.98
CA HIS A 46 11.71 -2.33 -0.50
C HIS A 46 11.68 -1.00 0.24
N LEU A 47 10.97 0.02 -0.27
CA LEU A 47 10.78 1.28 0.45
C LEU A 47 10.09 1.07 1.79
N TYR A 48 8.98 0.32 1.77
CA TYR A 48 8.24 -0.06 2.98
C TYR A 48 9.11 -0.80 4.01
N ARG A 49 9.92 -1.78 3.58
CA ARG A 49 10.85 -2.51 4.44
C ARG A 49 12.00 -1.64 4.93
N GLY A 50 12.47 -0.72 4.11
CA GLY A 50 13.49 0.27 4.46
C GLY A 50 13.02 1.14 5.61
N MET A 51 11.81 1.70 5.50
CA MET A 51 11.18 2.48 6.57
C MET A 51 11.02 1.67 7.85
N HIS A 52 10.53 0.43 7.76
CA HIS A 52 10.42 -0.46 8.92
C HIS A 52 11.76 -0.74 9.62
N LYS A 53 12.86 -0.91 8.85
CA LYS A 53 14.19 -1.14 9.41
C LYS A 53 14.87 0.13 9.93
N GLY A 54 14.46 1.30 9.45
CA GLY A 54 15.01 2.59 9.83
C GLY A 54 14.10 3.32 10.82
N PRO A 55 13.41 4.39 10.40
CA PRO A 55 12.62 5.24 11.28
C PRO A 55 11.38 4.55 11.89
N GLY A 56 11.00 3.39 11.39
CA GLY A 56 9.79 2.68 11.79
C GLY A 56 8.60 2.95 10.86
N LEU A 57 7.52 2.22 11.09
CA LEU A 57 6.25 2.39 10.40
C LEU A 57 5.22 2.86 11.41
N THR A 58 4.49 3.92 11.08
CA THR A 58 3.47 4.50 11.95
C THR A 58 2.11 4.35 11.30
N VAL A 59 1.14 3.83 12.05
CA VAL A 59 -0.26 3.77 11.60
C VAL A 59 -0.76 5.17 11.26
N GLY A 60 -1.39 5.31 10.09
CA GLY A 60 -1.82 6.60 9.54
C GLY A 60 -0.87 7.21 8.52
N HIS A 61 0.37 6.72 8.40
CA HIS A 61 1.28 7.19 7.36
C HIS A 61 1.14 6.41 6.06
N ILE A 62 1.56 7.03 4.96
CA ILE A 62 1.65 6.41 3.64
C ILE A 62 3.10 6.40 3.15
N ILE A 63 3.45 5.38 2.36
CA ILE A 63 4.74 5.29 1.68
C ILE A 63 4.47 5.12 0.18
N PRO A 64 4.52 6.21 -0.61
CA PRO A 64 4.34 6.16 -2.05
C PRO A 64 5.58 5.57 -2.74
N TYR A 65 5.33 4.85 -3.83
CA TYR A 65 6.34 4.35 -4.74
C TYR A 65 5.94 4.68 -6.17
N GLU A 66 6.79 5.43 -6.86
CA GLU A 66 6.68 5.67 -8.29
C GLU A 66 7.11 4.43 -9.06
N VAL A 67 6.19 3.86 -9.84
CA VAL A 67 6.51 2.74 -10.71
C VAL A 67 7.38 3.26 -11.86
N PRO A 68 8.63 2.77 -12.01
CA PRO A 68 9.51 3.22 -13.08
C PRO A 68 8.94 2.83 -14.45
N THR A 69 8.96 3.77 -15.38
CA THR A 69 8.56 3.58 -16.78
C THR A 69 9.72 3.96 -17.70
N LEU A 70 9.73 3.45 -18.93
CA LEU A 70 10.78 3.77 -19.92
C LEU A 70 10.68 5.22 -20.45
N VAL A 71 9.53 5.86 -20.25
CA VAL A 71 9.28 7.27 -20.57
C VAL A 71 9.37 8.10 -19.27
N ALA A 72 9.92 9.31 -19.34
CA ALA A 72 10.30 10.13 -18.18
C ALA A 72 9.15 10.54 -17.22
N ARG A 73 7.90 10.14 -17.48
CA ARG A 73 6.77 10.35 -16.58
C ARG A 73 6.23 9.00 -16.13
N THR A 74 6.24 8.78 -14.81
CA THR A 74 5.50 7.67 -14.21
C THR A 74 4.01 7.98 -14.28
N GLU A 75 3.22 7.00 -14.72
CA GLU A 75 1.77 7.13 -14.75
C GLU A 75 1.12 6.41 -13.58
N LEU A 76 1.87 5.62 -12.79
CA LEU A 76 1.33 4.75 -11.74
C LEU A 76 2.09 4.90 -10.42
N LEU A 77 1.34 5.19 -9.35
CA LEU A 77 1.81 5.17 -7.98
C LEU A 77 1.28 3.95 -7.24
N ILE A 78 2.15 3.27 -6.50
CA ILE A 78 1.76 2.28 -5.50
C ILE A 78 1.92 2.91 -4.11
N VAL A 79 0.85 3.00 -3.34
CA VAL A 79 0.86 3.59 -2.00
C VAL A 79 0.68 2.48 -0.97
N ASN A 80 1.73 2.24 -0.18
CA ASN A 80 1.65 1.39 1.00
C ASN A 80 1.07 2.22 2.15
N ALA A 81 -0.24 2.10 2.39
CA ALA A 81 -0.90 2.79 3.50
C ALA A 81 -0.73 1.96 4.78
N ILE A 82 -0.16 2.53 5.84
CA ILE A 82 0.03 1.82 7.11
C ILE A 82 -1.27 1.91 7.92
N THR A 83 -2.14 0.92 7.75
CA THR A 83 -3.51 0.95 8.29
C THR A 83 -3.70 0.03 9.50
N GLN A 84 -2.67 -0.72 9.88
CA GLN A 84 -2.73 -1.67 10.98
C GLN A 84 -1.38 -1.77 11.68
N GLU A 85 -1.37 -1.90 13.00
CA GLU A 85 -0.13 -2.05 13.76
C GLU A 85 0.46 -3.47 13.58
N ASN A 86 -0.39 -4.49 13.67
CA ASN A 86 -0.02 -5.90 13.53
C ASN A 86 -0.60 -6.52 12.26
N TYR A 87 -0.45 -7.83 12.07
CA TYR A 87 -1.03 -8.60 10.96
C TYR A 87 -1.53 -9.96 11.45
N GLY A 88 -2.35 -10.63 10.62
CA GLY A 88 -3.01 -11.89 10.96
C GLY A 88 -4.50 -11.84 10.64
N THR A 89 -5.17 -12.97 10.86
CA THR A 89 -6.61 -13.14 10.60
C THR A 89 -7.39 -13.55 11.85
N ASP A 90 -6.71 -13.65 12.99
CA ASP A 90 -7.28 -14.00 14.30
C ASP A 90 -8.29 -12.95 14.81
N LYS A 91 -8.08 -11.70 14.42
CA LYS A 91 -8.94 -10.56 14.75
C LYS A 91 -8.87 -9.47 13.69
N ARG A 92 -9.73 -8.47 13.81
CA ARG A 92 -9.61 -7.23 13.04
C ARG A 92 -8.31 -6.52 13.40
N GLN A 93 -7.46 -6.32 12.40
CA GLN A 93 -6.17 -5.62 12.56
C GLN A 93 -6.24 -4.14 12.18
N VAL A 94 -7.17 -3.78 11.29
CA VAL A 94 -7.28 -2.39 10.80
C VAL A 94 -7.65 -1.43 11.92
N ASP A 95 -6.89 -0.34 11.98
CA ASP A 95 -7.20 0.87 12.74
C ASP A 95 -7.93 1.83 11.80
N TYR A 96 -9.21 2.12 12.08
CA TYR A 96 -10.02 2.97 11.21
C TYR A 96 -9.64 4.45 11.28
N GLU A 97 -9.13 4.91 12.42
CA GLU A 97 -8.63 6.28 12.56
C GLU A 97 -7.30 6.42 11.81
N GLY A 98 -6.42 5.43 11.94
CA GLY A 98 -5.22 5.30 11.11
C GLY A 98 -5.55 5.27 9.62
N LEU A 99 -6.50 4.43 9.21
CA LEU A 99 -6.95 4.37 7.83
C LEU A 99 -7.44 5.74 7.34
N TYR A 100 -8.26 6.44 8.13
CA TYR A 100 -8.75 7.77 7.78
C TYR A 100 -7.60 8.77 7.54
N ARG A 101 -6.59 8.78 8.42
CA ARG A 101 -5.39 9.64 8.28
C ARG A 101 -4.57 9.37 7.03
N CYS A 102 -4.63 8.16 6.47
CA CYS A 102 -3.98 7.87 5.18
C CYS A 102 -4.64 8.59 4.00
N PHE A 103 -5.85 9.14 4.15
CA PHE A 103 -6.62 9.82 3.11
C PHE A 103 -6.95 11.29 3.44
N SER A 104 -6.48 11.81 4.58
CA SER A 104 -6.76 13.18 5.06
C SER A 104 -5.74 14.20 4.58
#